data_AF-X1Q4V3-F1
#
_entry.id   AF-X1Q4V3-F1
#
_cell.length_a   1.000
_cell.length_b   1.000
_cell.length_c   1.000
_cell.angle_alpha   90.00
_cell.angle_beta   90.00
_cell.angle_gamma   90.00
#
_symmetry.space_group_name_H-M   'P 1'
#
loop_
_entity.id
_entity.type
_entity.pdbx_description
1 polymer ?
#
loop_
_entity_poly.entity_id
_entity_poly.type
_entity_poly.pdbx_seq_one_letter_code
_entity_poly.pdbx_strand_id
1 'polypeptide(L)'
;IEMENMANNSNTNQLIKKWQKKMFWLMWVTYASFYLLRVNISIAMPKIMGEFGLTKTNMGVVLTSLFFAYAVGQFINGQLGDKLNSRRIITIGLIVSAILNIIFGFSAGALIFMAVLWGLNGYFQSMGWGPTVKAKANWFPKKIRGKISGRLGTSYIIGGAFSWFLAGTIVKYMNWRFTFFIPAAICIVLAIHWYIRARNAPEEVGLPSLEEQEKGIESFEVKKDHHIGFKETLKITLLNPYVWFAG
;
A
#
# COMPACT_ATOMS: atom_id res chain seq x y z
N ILE A 1 -33.94 13.22 -27.80
CA ILE A 1 -33.69 13.71 -26.43
C ILE A 1 -33.69 12.56 -25.41
N GLU A 2 -34.79 11.83 -25.16
CA GLU A 2 -34.78 10.72 -24.18
C GLU A 2 -33.88 9.53 -24.55
N MET A 3 -33.95 9.01 -25.78
CA MET A 3 -33.06 7.92 -26.22
C MET A 3 -31.57 8.32 -26.25
N GLU A 4 -31.29 9.59 -26.51
CA GLU A 4 -29.94 10.16 -26.52
C GLU A 4 -29.40 10.29 -25.09
N ASN A 5 -30.23 10.72 -24.14
CA ASN A 5 -29.90 10.74 -22.71
C ASN A 5 -29.68 9.32 -22.14
N MET A 6 -30.48 8.33 -22.56
CA MET A 6 -30.29 6.93 -22.16
C MET A 6 -29.01 6.32 -22.74
N ALA A 7 -28.69 6.60 -24.00
CA ALA A 7 -27.45 6.17 -24.64
C ALA A 7 -26.22 6.83 -23.97
N ASN A 8 -26.30 8.11 -23.64
CA ASN A 8 -25.22 8.85 -22.97
C ASN A 8 -24.98 8.34 -21.54
N ASN A 9 -26.04 8.00 -20.81
CA ASN A 9 -25.96 7.38 -19.49
C ASN A 9 -25.38 5.96 -19.53
N SER A 10 -25.74 5.15 -20.54
CA SER A 10 -25.19 3.79 -20.67
C SER A 10 -23.70 3.79 -21.01
N ASN A 11 -23.25 4.67 -21.90
CA ASN A 11 -21.84 4.86 -22.24
C ASN A 11 -21.02 5.35 -21.05
N THR A 12 -21.55 6.33 -20.31
CA THR A 12 -20.90 6.87 -19.08
C THR A 12 -20.75 5.78 -18.01
N ASN A 13 -21.78 4.97 -17.79
CA ASN A 13 -21.72 3.84 -16.86
C ASN A 13 -20.71 2.77 -17.26
N GLN A 14 -20.56 2.49 -18.56
CA GLN A 14 -19.51 1.59 -19.05
C GLN A 14 -18.10 2.16 -18.82
N LEU A 15 -17.90 3.46 -19.05
CA LEU A 15 -16.63 4.14 -18.80
C LEU A 15 -16.26 4.13 -17.30
N ILE A 16 -17.21 4.40 -16.41
CA ILE A 16 -17.02 4.31 -14.95
C ILE A 16 -16.54 2.89 -14.57
N LYS A 17 -17.24 1.85 -15.05
CA LYS A 17 -16.85 0.45 -14.77
C LYS A 17 -15.46 0.11 -15.30
N LYS A 18 -15.10 0.60 -16.50
CA LYS A 18 -13.75 0.41 -17.08
C LYS A 18 -12.67 1.05 -16.20
N TRP A 19 -12.90 2.29 -15.74
CA TRP A 19 -11.96 2.99 -14.87
C TRP A 19 -11.88 2.38 -13.47
N GLN A 20 -13.00 1.97 -12.88
CA GLN A 20 -13.03 1.24 -11.62
C GLN A 20 -12.22 -0.06 -11.73
N LYS A 21 -12.42 -0.86 -12.78
CA LYS A 21 -11.63 -2.08 -13.01
C LYS A 21 -10.14 -1.79 -13.16
N LYS A 22 -9.78 -0.73 -13.90
CA LYS A 22 -8.39 -0.29 -14.06
C LYS A 22 -7.78 0.11 -12.71
N MET A 23 -8.46 0.95 -11.94
CA MET A 23 -7.99 1.41 -10.63
C MET A 23 -7.88 0.27 -9.63
N PHE A 24 -8.81 -0.69 -9.66
CA PHE A 24 -8.72 -1.90 -8.85
C PHE A 24 -7.41 -2.65 -9.10
N TRP A 25 -7.10 -2.98 -10.36
CA TRP A 25 -5.88 -3.72 -10.70
C TRP A 25 -4.61 -2.91 -10.42
N LEU A 26 -4.63 -1.61 -10.66
CA LEU A 26 -3.51 -0.72 -10.30
C LEU A 26 -3.24 -0.76 -8.80
N MET A 27 -4.27 -0.64 -7.96
CA MET A 27 -4.13 -0.72 -6.50
C MET A 27 -3.65 -2.09 -6.06
N TRP A 28 -4.21 -3.16 -6.65
CA TRP A 28 -3.86 -4.54 -6.34
C TRP A 28 -2.39 -4.84 -6.63
N VAL A 29 -1.91 -4.50 -7.83
CA VAL A 29 -0.51 -4.74 -8.23
C VAL A 29 0.45 -3.88 -7.40
N THR A 30 0.11 -2.61 -7.20
CA THR A 30 0.96 -1.68 -6.44
C THR A 30 1.08 -2.14 -4.98
N TYR A 31 -0.01 -2.54 -4.35
CA TYR A 31 0.03 -3.04 -2.98
C TYR A 31 0.77 -4.39 -2.86
N ALA A 32 0.57 -5.31 -3.80
CA ALA A 32 1.35 -6.55 -3.88
C ALA A 32 2.86 -6.28 -3.97
N SER A 33 3.26 -5.24 -4.72
CA SER A 33 4.68 -4.89 -4.91
C SER A 33 5.37 -4.40 -3.64
N PHE A 34 4.67 -3.82 -2.66
CA PHE A 34 5.30 -3.45 -1.38
C PHE A 34 5.86 -4.68 -0.65
N TYR A 35 5.22 -5.84 -0.79
CA TYR A 35 5.68 -7.07 -0.15
C TYR A 35 7.00 -7.58 -0.73
N LEU A 36 7.29 -7.28 -2.01
CA LEU A 36 8.57 -7.62 -2.65
C LEU A 36 9.78 -7.00 -1.93
N LEU A 37 9.59 -5.84 -1.30
CA LEU A 37 10.62 -5.09 -0.58
C LEU A 37 10.68 -5.41 0.91
N ARG A 38 9.77 -6.26 1.40
CA ARG A 38 9.58 -6.55 2.82
C ARG A 38 10.01 -7.96 3.19
N VAL A 39 9.63 -8.95 2.39
CA VAL A 39 9.81 -10.36 2.77
C VAL A 39 11.08 -10.98 2.16
N ASN A 40 11.74 -10.26 1.25
CA ASN A 40 12.99 -10.65 0.61
C ASN A 40 14.14 -10.87 1.60
N ILE A 41 14.26 -10.03 2.64
CA ILE A 41 15.31 -10.16 3.67
C ILE A 41 15.27 -11.52 4.38
N SER A 42 14.08 -12.09 4.60
CA SER A 42 13.93 -13.34 5.35
C SER A 42 14.57 -14.52 4.65
N ILE A 43 14.63 -14.48 3.31
CA ILE A 43 15.23 -15.53 2.49
C ILE A 43 16.74 -15.33 2.35
N ALA A 44 17.20 -14.08 2.32
CA ALA A 44 18.63 -13.75 2.28
C ALA A 44 19.33 -13.92 3.65
N MET A 45 18.56 -13.92 4.74
CA MET A 45 19.06 -13.91 6.12
C MET A 45 20.15 -14.96 6.41
N PRO A 46 20.00 -16.26 6.04
CA PRO A 46 21.05 -17.25 6.33
C PRO A 46 22.38 -16.95 5.64
N LYS A 47 22.34 -16.36 4.43
CA LYS A 47 23.55 -15.96 3.68
C LYS A 47 24.20 -14.72 4.29
N ILE A 48 23.40 -13.72 4.66
CA ILE A 48 23.86 -12.49 5.34
C ILE A 48 24.56 -12.85 6.67
N MET A 49 23.94 -13.75 7.46
CA MET A 49 24.52 -14.22 8.71
C MET A 49 25.84 -14.96 8.50
N GLY A 50 25.92 -15.81 7.48
CA GLY A 50 27.16 -16.52 7.15
C GLY A 50 28.29 -15.62 6.65
N GLU A 51 27.97 -14.56 5.90
CA GLU A 51 28.98 -13.63 5.36
C GLU A 51 29.53 -12.66 6.40
N PHE A 52 28.69 -12.14 7.29
CA PHE A 52 29.07 -11.12 8.27
C PHE A 52 29.17 -11.61 9.71
N GLY A 53 29.02 -12.92 9.95
CA GLY A 53 29.06 -13.50 11.30
C GLY A 53 27.94 -13.00 12.22
N LEU A 54 26.81 -12.56 11.66
CA LEU A 54 25.70 -12.02 12.43
C LEU A 54 24.89 -13.13 13.09
N THR A 55 24.46 -12.90 14.34
CA THR A 55 23.61 -13.84 15.07
C THR A 55 22.14 -13.72 14.66
N LYS A 56 21.33 -14.73 15.01
CA LYS A 56 19.87 -14.67 14.83
C LYS A 56 19.25 -13.49 15.59
N THR A 57 19.78 -13.19 16.77
CA THR A 57 19.35 -12.04 17.60
C THR A 57 19.57 -10.73 16.87
N ASN A 58 20.74 -10.55 16.24
CA ASN A 58 21.06 -9.36 15.45
C ASN A 58 20.06 -9.18 14.30
N MET A 59 19.79 -10.24 13.54
CA MET A 59 18.79 -10.18 12.47
C MET A 59 17.38 -9.95 13.00
N GLY A 60 17.04 -10.49 14.18
CA GLY A 60 15.78 -10.20 14.87
C GLY A 60 15.59 -8.72 15.16
N VAL A 61 16.64 -8.00 15.59
CA VAL A 61 16.61 -6.54 15.78
C VAL A 61 16.32 -5.82 14.47
N VAL A 62 16.98 -6.20 13.38
CA VAL A 62 16.76 -5.61 12.06
C VAL A 62 15.31 -5.85 11.59
N LEU A 63 14.79 -7.07 11.71
CA LEU A 63 13.42 -7.36 11.30
C LEU A 63 12.38 -6.59 12.14
N THR A 64 12.62 -6.49 13.45
CA THR A 64 11.72 -5.80 14.39
C THR A 64 11.71 -4.29 14.15
N SER A 65 12.84 -3.69 13.75
CA SER A 65 12.90 -2.26 13.46
C SER A 65 11.93 -1.85 12.35
N LEU A 66 11.73 -2.70 11.34
CA LEU A 66 10.73 -2.48 10.29
C LEU A 66 9.31 -2.44 10.86
N PHE A 67 8.93 -3.38 11.71
CA PHE A 67 7.57 -3.42 12.28
C PHE A 67 7.31 -2.22 13.20
N PHE A 68 8.29 -1.86 14.02
CA PHE A 68 8.18 -0.71 14.92
C PHE A 68 8.02 0.59 14.12
N ALA A 69 8.91 0.83 13.16
CA ALA A 69 8.85 2.03 12.31
C ALA A 69 7.60 2.05 11.41
N TYR A 70 7.13 0.89 10.95
CA TYR A 70 5.87 0.77 10.22
C TYR A 70 4.68 1.17 11.08
N ALA A 71 4.62 0.75 12.34
CA ALA A 71 3.55 1.12 13.27
C ALA A 71 3.51 2.63 13.53
N VAL A 72 4.67 3.23 13.81
CA VAL A 72 4.81 4.69 13.94
C VAL A 72 4.39 5.39 12.64
N GLY A 73 4.83 4.85 11.51
CA GLY A 73 4.48 5.34 10.19
C GLY A 73 2.98 5.28 9.90
N GLN A 74 2.28 4.21 10.27
CA GLN A 74 0.83 4.10 10.09
C GLN A 74 0.09 5.21 10.85
N PHE A 75 0.52 5.52 12.07
CA PHE A 75 -0.09 6.57 12.88
C PHE A 75 0.07 7.95 12.24
N ILE A 76 1.28 8.27 11.77
CA ILE A 76 1.61 9.58 11.17
C ILE A 76 1.03 9.69 9.75
N ASN A 77 1.29 8.69 8.92
CA ASN A 77 0.93 8.70 7.51
C ASN A 77 -0.56 8.43 7.28
N GLY A 78 -1.28 7.85 8.23
CA GLY A 78 -2.74 7.77 8.20
C GLY A 78 -3.37 9.16 8.14
N GLN A 79 -2.98 10.04 9.07
CA GLN A 79 -3.45 11.43 9.14
C GLN A 79 -2.98 12.26 7.94
N LEU A 80 -1.74 12.06 7.51
CA LEU A 80 -1.18 12.75 6.35
C LEU A 80 -1.86 12.29 5.05
N GLY A 81 -2.23 11.02 4.98
CA GLY A 81 -2.96 10.39 3.87
C GLY A 81 -4.31 11.05 3.60
N ASP A 82 -4.98 11.56 4.63
CA ASP A 82 -6.27 12.24 4.49
C ASP A 82 -6.14 13.62 3.83
N LYS A 83 -5.02 14.31 4.03
CA LYS A 83 -4.80 15.66 3.46
C LYS A 83 -4.07 15.63 2.11
N LEU A 84 -3.20 14.65 1.90
CA LEU A 84 -2.37 14.57 0.72
C LEU A 84 -2.99 13.70 -0.38
N ASN A 85 -2.49 13.90 -1.60
CA ASN A 85 -2.90 13.20 -2.80
C ASN A 85 -2.39 11.74 -2.76
N SER A 86 -3.30 10.76 -2.69
CA SER A 86 -2.97 9.33 -2.55
C SER A 86 -1.98 8.84 -3.61
N ARG A 87 -2.12 9.32 -4.85
CA ARG A 87 -1.20 8.99 -5.95
C ARG A 87 0.25 9.34 -5.61
N ARG A 88 0.49 10.53 -5.08
CA ARG A 88 1.85 11.01 -4.74
C ARG A 88 2.43 10.23 -3.57
N ILE A 89 1.67 10.05 -2.51
CA ILE A 89 2.13 9.37 -1.29
C ILE A 89 2.57 7.93 -1.57
N ILE A 90 1.73 7.16 -2.28
CA ILE A 90 2.04 5.76 -2.62
C ILE A 90 3.32 5.69 -3.49
N THR A 91 3.44 6.60 -4.46
CA THR A 91 4.61 6.66 -5.34
C THR A 91 5.89 6.93 -4.54
N ILE A 92 5.87 7.94 -3.66
CA ILE A 92 7.01 8.30 -2.82
C ILE A 92 7.37 7.13 -1.90
N GLY A 93 6.38 6.56 -1.21
CA GLY A 93 6.56 5.42 -0.33
C GLY A 93 7.24 4.24 -1.04
N LEU A 94 6.77 3.91 -2.24
CA LEU A 94 7.31 2.78 -3.01
C LEU A 94 8.72 3.04 -3.57
N ILE A 95 8.97 4.24 -4.13
CA ILE A 95 10.29 4.62 -4.66
C ILE A 95 11.32 4.68 -3.54
N VAL A 96 11.01 5.37 -2.44
CA VAL A 96 11.96 5.50 -1.31
C VAL A 96 12.20 4.14 -0.68
N SER A 97 11.18 3.29 -0.54
CA SER A 97 11.36 1.91 -0.06
C SER A 97 12.28 1.11 -0.97
N ALA A 98 12.14 1.25 -2.28
CA ALA A 98 13.01 0.57 -3.26
C ALA A 98 14.46 1.06 -3.18
N ILE A 99 14.67 2.37 -3.08
CA ILE A 99 16.02 2.96 -2.90
C ILE A 99 16.65 2.45 -1.60
N LEU A 100 15.91 2.42 -0.49
CA LEU A 100 16.42 1.90 0.78
C LEU A 100 16.79 0.41 0.69
N ASN A 101 16.02 -0.38 -0.07
CA ASN A 101 16.39 -1.77 -0.36
C ASN A 101 17.70 -1.87 -1.15
N ILE A 102 17.90 -1.02 -2.17
CA ILE A 102 19.15 -0.98 -2.94
C ILE A 102 20.31 -0.63 -2.02
N ILE A 103 20.18 0.41 -1.19
CA ILE A 103 21.23 0.80 -0.23
C ILE A 103 21.51 -0.35 0.76
N PHE A 104 20.47 -1.05 1.22
CA PHE A 104 20.62 -2.21 2.10
C PHE A 104 21.42 -3.35 1.44
N GLY A 105 21.20 -3.61 0.15
CA GLY A 105 21.95 -4.61 -0.61
C GLY A 105 23.45 -4.31 -0.73
N PHE A 106 23.86 -3.04 -0.60
CA PHE A 106 25.27 -2.62 -0.53
C PHE A 106 25.84 -2.61 0.89
N SER A 107 25.05 -2.92 1.92
CA SER A 107 25.54 -2.88 3.30
C SER A 107 26.60 -3.96 3.58
N ALA A 108 27.56 -3.62 4.43
CA ALA A 108 28.71 -4.46 4.79
C ALA A 108 28.59 -5.07 6.20
N GLY A 109 27.38 -5.41 6.64
CA GLY A 109 27.18 -6.13 7.92
C GLY A 109 27.14 -5.26 9.19
N ALA A 110 27.19 -3.94 9.07
CA ALA A 110 27.04 -3.03 10.22
C ALA A 110 25.59 -3.08 10.76
N LEU A 111 25.38 -3.73 11.91
CA LEU A 111 24.06 -4.01 12.48
C LEU A 111 23.17 -2.77 12.63
N ILE A 112 23.70 -1.69 13.22
CA ILE A 112 22.94 -0.45 13.45
C ILE A 112 22.52 0.17 12.12
N PHE A 113 23.42 0.19 11.14
CA PHE A 113 23.13 0.72 9.81
C PHE A 113 22.03 -0.10 9.11
N MET A 114 22.11 -1.44 9.18
CA MET A 114 21.08 -2.33 8.66
C MET A 114 19.73 -2.11 9.35
N ALA A 115 19.71 -2.01 10.68
CA ALA A 115 18.48 -1.79 11.45
C ALA A 115 17.82 -0.44 11.14
N VAL A 116 18.61 0.63 10.98
CA VAL A 116 18.12 1.96 10.61
C VAL A 116 17.55 1.95 9.20
N LEU A 117 18.27 1.41 8.22
CA LEU A 117 17.78 1.33 6.83
C LEU A 117 16.48 0.51 6.74
N TRP A 118 16.43 -0.63 7.41
CA TRP A 118 15.25 -1.49 7.41
C TRP A 118 14.07 -0.87 8.16
N GLY A 119 14.34 -0.11 9.23
CA GLY A 119 13.35 0.69 9.95
C GLY A 119 12.79 1.81 9.08
N LEU A 120 13.66 2.62 8.45
CA LEU A 120 13.23 3.66 7.51
C LEU A 120 12.40 3.05 6.37
N ASN A 121 12.82 1.89 5.86
CA ASN A 121 12.07 1.17 4.84
C ASN A 121 10.65 0.82 5.36
N GLY A 122 10.53 0.30 6.58
CA GLY A 122 9.24 0.08 7.24
C GLY A 122 8.36 1.32 7.35
N TYR A 123 8.95 2.47 7.71
CA TYR A 123 8.22 3.74 7.77
C TYR A 123 7.66 4.13 6.40
N PHE A 124 8.45 4.08 5.33
CA PHE A 124 7.96 4.43 3.99
C PHE A 124 6.98 3.40 3.42
N GLN A 125 7.11 2.12 3.78
CA GLN A 125 6.11 1.12 3.43
C GLN A 125 4.74 1.39 4.06
N SER A 126 4.69 2.06 5.21
CA SER A 126 3.41 2.44 5.85
C SER A 126 2.57 3.41 4.98
N MET A 127 3.20 4.12 4.05
CA MET A 127 2.54 5.00 3.08
C MET A 127 1.75 4.24 2.00
N GLY A 128 1.80 2.90 1.96
CA GLY A 128 1.08 2.09 0.98
C GLY A 128 -0.41 1.93 1.30
N TRP A 129 -0.73 1.37 2.46
CA TRP A 129 -2.10 0.90 2.77
C TRP A 129 -3.12 2.03 2.90
N GLY A 130 -2.89 3.01 3.80
CA GLY A 130 -3.83 4.09 4.10
C GLY A 130 -4.29 4.86 2.84
N PRO A 131 -3.35 5.39 2.04
CA PRO A 131 -3.68 6.07 0.79
C PRO A 131 -4.38 5.18 -0.25
N THR A 132 -4.10 3.87 -0.27
CA THR A 132 -4.79 2.90 -1.15
C THR A 132 -6.25 2.71 -0.70
N VAL A 133 -6.50 2.63 0.61
CA VAL A 133 -7.86 2.57 1.17
C VAL A 133 -8.63 3.85 0.83
N LYS A 134 -7.99 5.01 0.92
CA LYS A 134 -8.57 6.30 0.50
C LYS A 134 -8.88 6.34 -1.00
N ALA A 135 -7.93 5.94 -1.86
CA ALA A 135 -8.16 5.86 -3.30
C ALA A 135 -9.32 4.91 -3.64
N LYS A 136 -9.42 3.77 -2.95
CA LYS A 136 -10.56 2.85 -3.07
C LYS A 136 -11.87 3.52 -2.65
N ALA A 137 -11.88 4.26 -1.54
CA ALA A 137 -13.08 4.97 -1.09
C ALA A 137 -13.57 5.97 -2.14
N ASN A 138 -12.65 6.65 -2.84
CA ASN A 138 -12.98 7.63 -3.88
C ASN A 138 -13.44 7.02 -5.22
N TRP A 139 -13.21 5.72 -5.47
CA TRP A 139 -13.58 5.09 -6.75
C TRP A 139 -14.76 4.14 -6.66
N PHE A 140 -15.04 3.58 -5.49
CA PHE A 140 -16.03 2.52 -5.31
C PHE A 140 -17.15 2.94 -4.34
N PRO A 141 -18.43 2.74 -4.71
CA PRO A 141 -19.57 3.06 -3.85
C PRO A 141 -19.63 2.15 -2.63
N LYS A 142 -20.23 2.65 -1.54
CA LYS A 142 -20.20 2.00 -0.21
C LYS A 142 -20.65 0.54 -0.25
N LYS A 143 -21.70 0.22 -1.02
CA LYS A 143 -22.29 -1.13 -1.17
C LYS A 143 -21.30 -2.21 -1.62
N ILE A 144 -20.28 -1.86 -2.42
CA ILE A 144 -19.31 -2.84 -2.96
C ILE A 144 -17.92 -2.76 -2.31
N ARG A 145 -17.66 -1.76 -1.45
CA ARG A 145 -16.34 -1.55 -0.82
C ARG A 145 -15.87 -2.77 -0.02
N GLY A 146 -16.77 -3.50 0.65
CA GLY A 146 -16.44 -4.72 1.38
C GLY A 146 -15.87 -5.81 0.47
N LYS A 147 -16.58 -6.11 -0.64
CA LYS A 147 -16.14 -7.09 -1.65
C LYS A 147 -14.81 -6.70 -2.30
N ILE A 148 -14.62 -5.40 -2.58
CA ILE A 148 -13.36 -4.90 -3.13
C ILE A 148 -12.22 -5.01 -2.11
N SER A 149 -12.48 -4.78 -0.82
CA SER A 149 -11.48 -4.91 0.24
C SER A 149 -11.03 -6.37 0.42
N GLY A 150 -11.96 -7.33 0.39
CA GLY A 150 -11.60 -8.76 0.41
C GLY A 150 -10.73 -9.16 -0.77
N ARG A 151 -11.03 -8.67 -1.98
CA ARG A 151 -10.20 -8.91 -3.18
C ARG A 151 -8.87 -8.19 -3.15
N LEU A 152 -8.78 -6.98 -2.57
CA LEU A 152 -7.51 -6.32 -2.34
C LEU A 152 -6.68 -7.08 -1.30
N GLY A 153 -7.31 -7.72 -0.30
CA GLY A 153 -6.63 -8.59 0.64
C GLY A 153 -5.83 -9.71 -0.04
N THR A 154 -6.31 -10.29 -1.14
CA THR A 154 -5.54 -11.36 -1.82
C THR A 154 -4.20 -10.91 -2.37
N SER A 155 -4.02 -9.60 -2.60
CA SER A 155 -2.75 -9.05 -3.11
C SER A 155 -1.59 -9.24 -2.15
N TYR A 156 -1.81 -9.22 -0.82
CA TYR A 156 -0.71 -9.41 0.12
C TYR A 156 -0.20 -10.85 0.11
N ILE A 157 -1.12 -11.83 0.00
CA ILE A 157 -0.78 -13.25 -0.03
C ILE A 157 -0.01 -13.55 -1.31
N ILE A 158 -0.56 -13.10 -2.45
CA ILE A 158 0.05 -13.37 -3.77
C ILE A 158 1.35 -12.60 -3.92
N GLY A 159 1.42 -11.34 -3.48
CA GLY A 159 2.65 -10.54 -3.47
C GLY A 159 3.74 -11.17 -2.59
N GLY A 160 3.38 -11.64 -1.40
CA GLY A 160 4.29 -12.36 -0.51
C GLY A 160 4.80 -13.66 -1.11
N ALA A 161 3.91 -14.49 -1.65
CA ALA A 161 4.28 -15.75 -2.31
C ALA A 161 5.19 -15.53 -3.52
N PHE A 162 4.86 -14.53 -4.36
CA PHE A 162 5.69 -14.16 -5.50
C PHE A 162 7.06 -13.64 -5.06
N SER A 163 7.10 -12.82 -3.99
CA SER A 163 8.37 -12.36 -3.43
C SER A 163 9.22 -13.50 -2.91
N TRP A 164 8.61 -14.51 -2.27
CA TRP A 164 9.33 -15.68 -1.80
C TRP A 164 9.90 -16.51 -2.94
N PHE A 165 9.08 -16.76 -3.97
CA PHE A 165 9.51 -17.45 -5.17
C PHE A 165 10.66 -16.72 -5.88
N LEU A 166 10.53 -15.40 -6.05
CA LEU A 166 11.53 -14.56 -6.69
C LEU A 166 12.84 -14.55 -5.89
N ALA A 167 12.77 -14.25 -4.59
CA ALA A 167 13.95 -14.20 -3.74
C ALA A 167 14.62 -15.58 -3.60
N GLY A 168 13.85 -16.66 -3.48
CA GLY A 168 14.37 -18.03 -3.43
C GLY A 168 15.12 -18.41 -4.71
N THR A 169 14.56 -18.06 -5.87
CA THR A 169 15.22 -18.27 -7.17
C THR A 169 16.53 -17.49 -7.25
N ILE A 170 16.53 -16.22 -6.81
CA ILE A 170 17.73 -15.37 -6.82
C ILE A 170 18.82 -15.94 -5.89
N VAL A 171 18.49 -16.34 -4.66
CA VAL A 171 19.48 -16.93 -3.73
C VAL A 171 20.06 -18.24 -4.25
N LYS A 172 19.29 -19.00 -5.04
CA LYS A 172 19.75 -20.26 -5.63
C LYS A 172 20.77 -20.05 -6.75
N TYR A 173 20.55 -19.08 -7.64
CA TYR A 173 21.34 -18.91 -8.87
C TYR A 173 22.28 -17.69 -8.85
N MET A 174 22.11 -16.77 -7.91
CA MET A 174 22.84 -15.49 -7.85
C MET A 174 23.28 -15.16 -6.42
N ASN A 175 24.02 -14.06 -6.25
CA ASN A 175 24.37 -13.52 -4.94
C ASN A 175 23.11 -13.00 -4.21
N TRP A 176 23.03 -13.19 -2.89
CA TRP A 176 21.92 -12.73 -2.07
C TRP A 176 21.68 -11.23 -2.19
N ARG A 177 22.69 -10.40 -2.50
CA ARG A 177 22.50 -8.95 -2.70
C ARG A 177 21.45 -8.63 -3.79
N PHE A 178 21.32 -9.49 -4.81
CA PHE A 178 20.33 -9.32 -5.87
C PHE A 178 18.88 -9.53 -5.39
N THR A 179 18.65 -10.15 -4.23
CA THR A 179 17.31 -10.24 -3.64
C THR A 179 16.78 -8.88 -3.18
N PHE A 180 17.65 -7.87 -3.13
CA PHE A 180 17.27 -6.49 -2.85
C PHE A 180 17.21 -5.67 -4.13
N PHE A 181 18.18 -5.82 -5.03
CA PHE A 181 18.26 -5.03 -6.27
C PHE A 181 17.14 -5.33 -7.27
N ILE A 182 16.86 -6.61 -7.54
CA ILE A 182 15.87 -7.00 -8.56
C ILE A 182 14.45 -6.59 -8.14
N PRO A 183 13.98 -6.93 -6.90
CA PRO A 183 12.70 -6.43 -6.40
C PRO A 183 12.60 -4.90 -6.40
N ALA A 184 13.65 -4.19 -5.99
CA ALA A 184 13.66 -2.73 -6.01
C ALA A 184 13.48 -2.15 -7.41
N ALA A 185 14.16 -2.69 -8.42
CA ALA A 185 14.01 -2.27 -9.81
C ALA A 185 12.55 -2.47 -10.31
N ILE A 186 11.96 -3.63 -10.01
CA ILE A 186 10.55 -3.92 -10.34
C ILE A 186 9.63 -2.90 -9.67
N CYS A 187 9.83 -2.63 -8.37
CA CYS A 187 9.01 -1.68 -7.62
C CYS A 187 9.14 -0.23 -8.13
N ILE A 188 10.32 0.20 -8.59
CA ILE A 188 10.50 1.54 -9.20
C ILE A 188 9.67 1.65 -10.49
N VAL A 189 9.73 0.63 -11.36
CA VAL A 189 8.93 0.60 -12.59
C VAL A 189 7.43 0.64 -12.27
N LEU A 190 6.99 -0.15 -11.28
CA LEU A 190 5.59 -0.16 -10.84
C LEU A 190 5.18 1.17 -10.19
N ALA A 191 6.06 1.84 -9.46
CA ALA A 191 5.80 3.15 -8.87
C ALA A 191 5.60 4.22 -9.96
N ILE A 192 6.45 4.23 -10.98
CA ILE A 192 6.31 5.12 -12.15
C ILE A 192 5.00 4.81 -12.89
N HIS A 193 4.71 3.53 -13.11
CA HIS A 193 3.46 3.10 -13.73
C HIS A 193 2.23 3.58 -12.95
N TRP A 194 2.24 3.42 -11.63
CA TRP A 194 1.19 3.91 -10.74
C TRP A 194 1.05 5.43 -10.83
N TYR A 195 2.15 6.18 -10.74
CA TYR A 195 2.12 7.65 -10.79
C TYR A 195 1.48 8.18 -12.08
N ILE A 196 1.80 7.59 -13.23
CA ILE A 196 1.29 8.03 -14.53
C ILE A 196 -0.20 7.67 -14.67
N ARG A 197 -0.58 6.43 -14.30
CA ARG A 197 -1.89 5.84 -14.63
C ARG A 197 -2.95 6.05 -13.56
N ALA A 198 -2.57 6.16 -12.29
CA ALA A 198 -3.52 6.33 -11.19
C ALA A 198 -4.15 7.73 -11.22
N ARG A 199 -5.40 7.77 -10.79
CA ARG A 199 -6.21 8.98 -10.63
C ARG A 199 -6.88 8.87 -9.27
N ASN A 200 -6.96 9.98 -8.54
CA ASN A 200 -7.43 9.93 -7.14
C ASN A 200 -8.93 9.80 -7.03
N ALA A 201 -9.66 10.30 -8.03
CA ALA A 201 -11.11 10.31 -8.02
C ALA A 201 -11.66 10.39 -9.47
N PRO A 202 -12.91 9.96 -9.72
CA PRO A 202 -13.55 9.99 -11.04
C PRO A 202 -13.60 11.39 -11.67
N GLU A 203 -13.66 12.43 -10.85
CA GLU A 203 -13.71 13.84 -11.29
C GLU A 203 -12.43 14.23 -12.04
N GLU A 204 -11.28 13.64 -11.69
CA GLU A 204 -10.00 13.89 -12.40
C GLU A 204 -9.99 13.38 -13.85
N VAL A 205 -10.98 12.56 -14.24
CA VAL A 205 -11.13 12.04 -15.61
C VAL A 205 -12.43 12.53 -16.27
N GLY A 206 -13.08 13.54 -15.68
CA GLY A 206 -14.33 14.12 -16.20
C GLY A 206 -15.56 13.22 -16.04
N LEU A 207 -15.51 12.25 -15.11
CA LEU A 207 -16.66 11.41 -14.75
C LEU A 207 -17.43 12.03 -13.57
N PRO A 208 -18.75 11.76 -13.46
CA PRO A 208 -19.55 12.25 -12.35
C PRO A 208 -19.01 11.74 -11.02
N SER A 209 -19.11 12.57 -9.99
CA SER A 209 -18.65 12.26 -8.65
C SER A 209 -19.36 11.03 -8.07
N LEU A 210 -18.74 10.38 -7.09
CA LEU A 210 -19.39 9.25 -6.40
C LEU A 210 -20.71 9.67 -5.75
N GLU A 211 -20.83 10.90 -5.26
CA GLU A 211 -22.08 11.42 -4.67
C GLU A 211 -23.18 11.58 -5.73
N GLU A 212 -22.84 12.03 -6.93
CA GLU A 212 -23.80 12.10 -8.06
C GLU A 212 -24.19 10.71 -8.55
N GLN A 213 -23.27 9.75 -8.52
CA GLN A 213 -23.55 8.33 -8.84
C GLN A 213 -24.44 7.68 -7.78
N GLU A 214 -24.25 8.00 -6.49
CA GLU A 214 -25.07 7.51 -5.37
C GLU A 214 -26.43 8.22 -5.31
N LYS A 215 -26.55 9.51 -5.69
CA LYS A 215 -27.85 10.22 -5.80
C LYS A 215 -28.81 9.65 -6.86
N GLY A 216 -28.30 8.86 -7.82
CA GLY A 216 -29.13 8.08 -8.75
C GLY A 216 -29.64 6.74 -8.20
N ILE A 217 -29.23 6.34 -6.98
CA ILE A 217 -29.62 5.09 -6.33
C ILE A 217 -29.92 5.40 -4.86
N GLU A 218 -31.16 5.79 -4.58
CA GLU A 218 -31.81 5.95 -3.27
C GLU A 218 -30.95 6.54 -2.12
N SER A 219 -31.38 7.73 -1.70
CA SER A 219 -30.93 8.43 -0.50
C SER A 219 -30.86 7.53 0.73
N PHE A 220 -29.65 7.21 1.17
CA PHE A 220 -29.38 7.05 2.60
C PHE A 220 -28.83 8.37 3.11
N GLU A 221 -29.52 8.99 4.06
CA GLU A 221 -29.06 10.18 4.78
C GLU A 221 -27.61 9.99 5.25
N VAL A 222 -26.70 10.75 4.66
CA VAL A 222 -25.35 10.90 5.19
C VAL A 222 -25.48 11.81 6.40
N LYS A 223 -25.54 11.23 7.60
CA LYS A 223 -25.24 11.98 8.83
C LYS A 223 -23.90 12.67 8.61
N LYS A 224 -23.89 14.00 8.68
CA LYS A 224 -22.65 14.80 8.70
C LYS A 224 -21.80 14.31 9.87
N ASP A 225 -20.79 13.51 9.58
CA ASP A 225 -19.77 13.16 10.57
C ASP A 225 -19.14 14.47 11.05
N HIS A 226 -19.35 14.79 12.33
CA HIS A 226 -18.62 15.85 12.98
C HIS A 226 -17.14 15.48 12.90
N HIS A 227 -16.30 16.39 12.37
CA HIS A 227 -14.86 16.27 12.50
C HIS A 227 -14.50 16.32 13.98
N ILE A 228 -14.45 15.15 14.61
CA ILE A 228 -14.05 15.01 16.00
C ILE A 228 -12.55 15.29 16.08
N GLY A 229 -12.15 16.16 17.01
CA GLY A 229 -10.75 16.52 17.19
C GLY A 229 -9.91 15.31 17.61
N PHE A 230 -8.61 15.36 17.28
CA PHE A 230 -7.63 14.30 17.54
C PHE A 230 -7.66 13.72 18.97
N LYS A 231 -7.84 14.59 19.98
CA LYS A 231 -7.94 14.17 21.39
C LYS A 231 -9.19 13.33 21.63
N GLU A 232 -10.34 13.69 21.06
CA GLU A 232 -11.58 12.93 21.16
C GLU A 232 -11.44 11.58 20.45
N THR A 233 -10.92 11.53 19.22
CA THR A 233 -10.79 10.27 18.48
C THR A 233 -9.87 9.30 19.21
N LEU A 234 -8.72 9.78 19.72
CA LEU A 234 -7.79 8.95 20.47
C LEU A 234 -8.40 8.44 21.79
N LYS A 235 -9.14 9.30 22.49
CA LYS A 235 -9.83 8.95 23.73
C LYS A 235 -10.92 7.90 23.48
N ILE A 236 -11.73 8.08 22.43
CA ILE A 236 -12.82 7.16 22.07
C ILE A 236 -12.25 5.81 21.60
N THR A 237 -11.19 5.79 20.80
CA THR A 237 -10.60 4.55 20.30
C THR A 237 -9.88 3.75 21.41
N LEU A 238 -9.12 4.42 22.29
CA LEU A 238 -8.39 3.72 23.36
C LEU A 238 -9.30 3.25 24.50
N LEU A 239 -10.37 3.99 24.81
CA LEU A 239 -11.28 3.65 25.91
C LEU A 239 -12.43 2.73 25.51
N ASN A 240 -12.58 2.39 24.22
CA ASN A 240 -13.65 1.51 23.78
C ASN A 240 -13.21 0.03 23.88
N PRO A 241 -13.75 -0.76 24.83
CA PRO A 241 -13.33 -2.15 25.04
C PRO A 241 -13.60 -3.04 23.83
N TYR A 242 -14.63 -2.72 23.04
CA TYR A 242 -14.99 -3.49 21.85
C TYR A 242 -13.93 -3.40 20.74
N VAL A 243 -13.16 -2.30 20.67
CA VAL A 243 -12.06 -2.16 19.70
C VAL A 243 -10.91 -3.11 20.02
N TRP A 244 -10.67 -3.38 21.31
CA TRP A 244 -9.62 -4.29 21.78
C TRP A 244 -10.04 -5.76 21.75
N PHE A 245 -11.33 -6.04 21.88
CA PHE A 245 -11.85 -7.42 21.83
C PHE A 245 -12.18 -7.91 20.41
N ALA A 246 -12.39 -7.00 19.44
CA ALA A 246 -12.74 -7.35 18.06
C ALA A 246 -11.57 -7.26 17.05
N GLY A 247 -10.36 -6.91 17.51
CA GLY A 247 -9.12 -6.91 16.72
C GLY A 247 -8.25 -8.10 17.04
#